data_AF-A0ABD2Y926-F1
#
_entry.id   AF-A0ABD2Y926-F1
#
_cell.length_a   1.000
_cell.length_b   1.000
_cell.length_c   1.000
_cell.angle_alpha   90.00
_cell.angle_beta   90.00
_cell.angle_gamma   90.00
#
_symmetry.space_group_name_H-M   'P 1'
#
loop_
_entity.id
_entity.type
_entity.pdbx_description
1 polymer ?
#
loop_
_entity_poly.entity_id
_entity_poly.type
_entity_poly.pdbx_seq_one_letter_code
_entity_poly.pdbx_strand_id
1 'polypeptide(L)'
;MSLEYEAIPASEGVWEVTNININHVVNLDSATYTYKKWDITGIPCFHACSAIIHMGKDVVNYVHQRYRVESYKKSYRHVIMPVPYQILWVQAKGDPIDLP
;
A
#
# COMPACT_ATOMS: atom_id res chain seq x y z
N MET A 1 0.83 15.15 16.23
CA MET A 1 1.01 16.24 15.26
C MET A 1 -0.05 16.04 14.18
N SER A 2 -1.25 16.54 14.44
CA SER A 2 -2.37 16.53 13.51
C SER A 2 -2.12 17.64 12.49
N LEU A 3 -1.64 17.27 11.32
CA LEU A 3 -1.69 18.14 10.15
C LEU A 3 -3.18 18.29 9.79
N GLU A 4 -3.73 19.49 9.95
CA GLU A 4 -5.10 19.80 9.55
C GLU A 4 -5.22 19.56 8.04
N TYR A 5 -6.19 18.72 7.65
CA TYR A 5 -6.47 18.40 6.26
C TYR A 5 -7.96 18.58 6.02
N GLU A 6 -8.31 19.09 4.85
CA GLU A 6 -9.70 19.24 4.43
C GLU A 6 -9.94 18.38 3.20
N ALA A 7 -10.95 17.52 3.25
CA ALA A 7 -11.35 16.67 2.14
C ALA A 7 -12.62 17.24 1.50
N ILE A 8 -12.50 17.73 0.28
CA ILE A 8 -13.56 18.37 -0.50
C ILE A 8 -13.99 17.40 -1.60
N PRO A 9 -15.27 17.00 -1.68
CA PRO A 9 -15.74 16.15 -2.76
C PRO A 9 -15.74 16.91 -4.09
N ALA A 10 -15.07 16.36 -5.11
CA ALA A 10 -15.04 16.93 -6.46
C ALA A 10 -16.10 16.29 -7.37
N SER A 11 -16.30 14.98 -7.25
CA SER A 11 -17.36 14.20 -7.91
C SER A 11 -17.59 12.89 -7.17
N GLU A 12 -18.53 12.05 -7.64
CA GLU A 12 -18.65 10.68 -7.12
C GLU A 12 -17.30 9.96 -7.23
N GLY A 13 -16.82 9.40 -6.11
CA GLY A 13 -15.55 8.67 -6.04
C GLY A 13 -14.27 9.52 -6.08
N VAL A 14 -14.34 10.85 -6.30
CA VAL A 14 -13.17 11.72 -6.44
C VAL A 14 -13.17 12.83 -5.40
N TRP A 15 -12.05 12.95 -4.70
CA TRP A 15 -11.85 13.89 -3.59
C TRP A 15 -10.61 14.73 -3.80
N GLU A 16 -10.73 16.02 -3.54
CA GLU A 16 -9.59 16.92 -3.37
C GLU A 16 -9.27 16.99 -1.88
N VAL A 17 -8.03 16.65 -1.53
CA VAL A 17 -7.54 16.71 -0.16
C VAL A 17 -6.46 17.77 -0.09
N THR A 18 -6.74 18.85 0.64
CA THR A 18 -5.84 19.99 0.79
C THR A 18 -5.08 19.90 2.10
N ASN A 19 -3.76 20.13 2.04
CA ASN A 19 -2.93 20.28 3.23
C ASN A 19 -1.91 21.40 3.04
N ILE A 20 -2.02 22.44 3.88
CA ILE A 20 -1.14 23.59 4.18
C ILE A 20 -0.48 24.33 3.00
N ASN A 21 -0.19 23.71 1.86
CA ASN A 21 0.24 24.31 0.58
C ASN A 21 0.14 23.36 -0.64
N ILE A 22 -0.45 22.15 -0.51
CA ILE A 22 -0.51 21.17 -1.61
C ILE A 22 -1.92 20.57 -1.71
N ASN A 23 -2.46 20.55 -2.92
CA ASN A 23 -3.72 19.87 -3.22
C ASN A 23 -3.44 18.49 -3.78
N HIS A 24 -4.13 17.49 -3.24
CA HIS A 24 -4.04 16.12 -3.71
C HIS A 24 -5.38 15.62 -4.22
N VAL A 25 -5.40 15.08 -5.42
CA VAL A 25 -6.53 14.31 -5.95
C VAL A 25 -6.42 12.86 -5.49
N VAL A 26 -7.47 12.37 -4.82
CA VAL A 26 -7.72 10.98 -4.50
C VAL A 26 -8.88 10.51 -5.38
N ASN A 27 -8.66 9.47 -6.20
CA ASN A 27 -9.73 8.78 -6.89
C ASN A 27 -9.89 7.39 -6.28
N LEU A 28 -11.04 7.16 -5.64
CA LEU A 28 -11.35 5.93 -4.93
C LEU A 28 -11.79 4.80 -5.86
N ASP A 29 -12.38 5.13 -7.01
CA ASP A 29 -12.84 4.14 -7.98
C ASP A 29 -11.65 3.51 -8.72
N SER A 30 -10.63 4.32 -9.02
CA SER A 30 -9.38 3.83 -9.61
C SER A 30 -8.30 3.51 -8.57
N ALA A 31 -8.56 3.70 -7.27
CA ALA A 31 -7.58 3.54 -6.20
C ALA A 31 -6.26 4.32 -6.41
N THR A 32 -6.34 5.54 -6.94
CA THR A 32 -5.17 6.37 -7.29
C THR A 32 -5.06 7.60 -6.38
N TYR A 33 -3.82 8.05 -6.15
CA TYR A 33 -3.48 9.26 -5.40
C TYR A 33 -2.42 10.06 -6.17
N THR A 34 -2.30 11.36 -5.95
CA THR A 34 -1.48 12.31 -6.72
C THR A 34 0.00 11.93 -6.89
N TYR A 35 0.50 10.95 -6.13
CA TYR A 35 1.86 10.42 -6.27
C TYR A 35 1.93 8.93 -6.64
N LYS A 36 0.84 8.32 -7.13
CA LYS A 36 0.73 6.88 -7.42
C LYS A 36 1.16 5.98 -6.26
N LYS A 37 1.23 6.52 -5.04
CA LYS A 37 1.69 5.77 -3.88
C LYS A 37 0.78 4.57 -3.64
N TRP A 38 -0.51 4.75 -3.81
CA TRP A 38 -1.49 3.67 -3.72
C TRP A 38 -1.37 2.68 -4.88
N ASP A 39 -1.07 3.12 -6.11
CA ASP A 39 -0.79 2.19 -7.22
C ASP A 39 0.43 1.30 -6.94
N ILE A 40 1.47 1.85 -6.32
CA ILE A 40 2.72 1.13 -6.01
C ILE A 40 2.55 0.22 -4.79
N THR A 41 1.99 0.76 -3.71
CA THR A 41 1.89 0.03 -2.44
C THR A 41 0.65 -0.83 -2.37
N GLY A 42 -0.39 -0.60 -3.17
CA GLY A 42 -1.69 -1.23 -3.02
C GLY A 42 -2.37 -0.94 -1.68
N ILE A 43 -1.89 0.05 -0.91
CA ILE A 43 -2.40 0.42 0.40
C ILE A 43 -2.83 1.89 0.33
N PRO A 44 -4.09 2.22 0.70
CA PRO A 44 -4.55 3.60 0.73
C PRO A 44 -3.70 4.44 1.68
N CYS A 45 -3.37 5.66 1.28
CA CYS A 45 -2.72 6.63 2.16
C CYS A 45 -3.73 7.14 3.20
N PHE A 46 -3.24 7.81 4.26
CA PHE A 46 -4.12 8.32 5.32
C PHE A 46 -5.23 9.25 4.79
N HIS A 47 -4.96 10.03 3.73
CA HIS A 47 -5.94 10.86 3.04
C HIS A 47 -7.05 10.01 2.38
N ALA A 48 -6.68 8.96 1.65
CA ALA A 48 -7.62 8.05 1.04
C ALA A 48 -8.45 7.31 2.09
N CYS A 49 -7.82 6.84 3.19
CA CYS A 49 -8.53 6.25 4.31
C CYS A 49 -9.59 7.21 4.89
N SER A 50 -9.23 8.48 5.07
CA SER A 50 -10.17 9.48 5.57
C SER A 50 -11.35 9.68 4.62
N ALA A 51 -11.11 9.85 3.31
CA ALA A 51 -12.18 9.97 2.32
C ALA A 51 -13.10 8.72 2.29
N ILE A 52 -12.52 7.52 2.36
CA ILE A 52 -13.29 6.26 2.40
C ILE A 52 -14.18 6.19 3.64
N ILE A 53 -13.65 6.56 4.81
CA ILE A 53 -14.40 6.58 6.08
C ILE A 53 -15.50 7.64 6.04
N HIS A 54 -15.22 8.84 5.49
CA HIS A 54 -16.22 9.89 5.30
C HIS A 54 -17.38 9.44 4.39
N MET A 55 -17.12 8.56 3.42
CA MET A 55 -18.15 7.92 2.59
C MET A 55 -18.90 6.77 3.27
N GLY A 56 -18.58 6.45 4.54
CA GLY A 56 -19.18 5.33 5.27
C GLY A 56 -18.77 3.95 4.75
N LYS A 57 -17.65 3.87 4.01
CA LYS A 57 -17.13 2.61 3.45
C LYS A 57 -16.00 2.05 4.32
N ASP A 58 -15.77 0.75 4.19
CA ASP A 58 -14.66 0.08 4.88
C ASP A 58 -13.36 0.18 4.06
N VAL A 59 -12.33 0.77 4.67
CA VAL A 59 -10.97 0.92 4.12
C VAL A 59 -10.36 -0.42 3.70
N VAL A 60 -10.69 -1.51 4.39
CA VAL A 60 -10.15 -2.84 4.09
C VAL A 60 -10.53 -3.29 2.66
N ASN A 61 -11.68 -2.85 2.16
CA ASN A 61 -12.14 -3.18 0.79
C ASN A 61 -11.30 -2.49 -0.30
N TYR A 62 -10.54 -1.46 0.08
CA TYR A 62 -9.70 -0.65 -0.81
C TYR A 62 -8.21 -1.05 -0.78
N VAL A 63 -7.84 -2.00 0.08
CA VAL A 63 -6.50 -2.59 0.11
C VAL A 63 -6.36 -3.65 -0.98
N HIS A 64 -5.24 -3.63 -1.70
CA HIS A 64 -4.95 -4.59 -2.76
C HIS A 64 -4.99 -6.03 -2.25
N GLN A 65 -5.53 -6.95 -3.07
CA GLN A 65 -5.76 -8.35 -2.71
C GLN A 65 -4.53 -9.10 -2.17
N ARG A 66 -3.32 -8.65 -2.52
CA ARG A 66 -2.04 -9.25 -2.07
C ARG A 66 -1.86 -9.25 -0.55
N TYR A 67 -2.53 -8.33 0.15
CA TYR A 67 -2.47 -8.21 1.60
C TYR A 67 -3.58 -8.99 2.32
N ARG A 68 -4.44 -9.71 1.58
CA ARG A 68 -5.49 -10.52 2.20
C ARG A 68 -4.94 -11.82 2.77
N VAL A 69 -5.66 -12.33 3.78
CA VAL A 69 -5.36 -13.61 4.43
C VAL A 69 -5.37 -14.76 3.41
N GLU A 70 -6.28 -14.76 2.43
CA GLU A 70 -6.30 -15.81 1.42
C GLU A 70 -5.01 -15.79 0.57
N SER A 71 -4.53 -14.61 0.19
CA SER A 71 -3.27 -14.46 -0.55
C SER A 71 -2.09 -14.94 0.27
N TYR A 72 -2.03 -14.60 1.57
CA TYR A 72 -1.00 -15.11 2.48
C TYR A 72 -1.02 -16.64 2.55
N LYS A 73 -2.19 -17.24 2.82
CA LYS A 73 -2.35 -18.70 2.89
C LYS A 73 -1.98 -19.38 1.57
N LYS A 74 -2.29 -18.76 0.43
CA LYS A 74 -1.93 -19.26 -0.89
C LYS A 74 -0.41 -19.24 -1.11
N SER A 75 0.25 -18.15 -0.75
CA SER A 75 1.72 -18.01 -0.86
C SER A 75 2.46 -19.03 0.02
N TYR A 76 1.97 -19.28 1.22
CA TYR A 76 2.57 -20.21 2.19
C TYR A 76 1.90 -21.58 2.21
N ARG A 77 1.16 -21.95 1.16
CA ARG A 77 0.46 -23.25 1.10
C ARG A 77 1.43 -24.43 1.05
N HIS A 78 2.62 -24.21 0.51
CA HIS A 78 3.64 -25.23 0.34
C HIS A 78 4.62 -25.22 1.52
N VAL A 79 5.20 -26.38 1.81
CA VAL A 79 6.21 -26.52 2.85
C VAL A 79 7.44 -25.69 2.46
N ILE A 80 7.83 -24.76 3.34
CA ILE A 80 9.13 -24.11 3.26
C ILE A 80 10.15 -25.10 3.81
N MET A 81 11.01 -25.60 2.93
CA MET A 81 12.08 -26.50 3.34
C MET A 81 13.04 -25.75 4.27
N PRO A 82 13.56 -26.43 5.31
CA PRO A 82 14.55 -25.82 6.19
C PRO A 82 15.77 -25.39 5.38
N VAL A 83 16.26 -24.19 5.69
CA VAL A 83 17.54 -23.71 5.15
C VAL A 83 18.65 -24.51 5.85
N PRO A 84 19.57 -25.15 5.10
CA PRO A 84 20.67 -25.89 5.71
C PRO A 84 21.58 -24.95 6.54
N TYR A 85 22.48 -25.50 7.35
CA TYR A 85 23.45 -24.66 8.07
C TYR A 85 24.28 -23.82 7.08
N GLN A 86 24.68 -22.61 7.50
CA GLN A 86 25.41 -21.65 6.66
C GLN A 86 26.68 -22.26 6.02
N ILE A 87 27.34 -23.19 6.71
CA ILE A 87 28.51 -23.92 6.20
C ILE A 87 28.22 -24.78 4.96
N LEU A 88 26.96 -25.16 4.75
CA LEU A 88 26.48 -25.97 3.62
C LEU A 88 25.88 -25.10 2.50
N TRP A 89 25.88 -23.78 2.64
CA TRP A 89 25.33 -22.90 1.61
C TRP A 89 26.22 -22.87 0.39
N VAL A 90 25.60 -22.99 -0.78
CA VAL A 90 26.28 -22.76 -2.05
C VAL A 90 26.64 -21.28 -2.13
N GLN A 91 27.88 -20.99 -2.48
CA GLN A 91 28.32 -19.61 -2.71
C GLN A 91 27.49 -19.02 -3.86
N ALA A 92 26.91 -17.85 -3.63
CA ALA A 92 26.16 -17.14 -4.66
C ALA A 92 27.10 -16.76 -5.81
N LYS A 93 26.61 -16.80 -7.04
CA LYS A 93 27.36 -16.31 -8.21
C LYS A 93 27.25 -14.79 -8.26
N GLY A 94 28.38 -14.11 -8.32
CA GLY A 94 28.48 -12.66 -8.45
C GLY A 94 29.49 -12.07 -7.49
N ASP A 95 29.76 -10.79 -7.67
CA ASP A 95 30.60 -10.05 -6.74
C ASP A 95 29.86 -9.86 -5.39
N PRO A 96 30.60 -9.80 -4.28
CA PRO A 96 30.02 -9.42 -3.00
C PRO A 96 29.23 -8.12 -3.17
N ILE A 97 27.99 -8.12 -2.67
CA ILE A 97 27.21 -6.89 -2.59
C ILE A 97 27.87 -6.07 -1.49
N ASP A 98 28.58 -5.01 -1.86
CA ASP A 98 29.02 -4.02 -0.89
C ASP A 98 27.79 -3.38 -0.25
N LEU A 99 27.75 -3.42 1.08
CA LEU A 99 26.70 -2.73 1.83
C LEU A 99 26.83 -1.21 1.58
N PRO A 100 25.73 -0.50 1.30
CA PRO A 100 25.74 0.95 1.09
C PRO A 100 26.12 1.73 2.36
#